data_AF-A0A239NH77-F1
#
_entry.id   AF-A0A239NH77-F1
#
_cell.length_a   1.000
_cell.length_b   1.000
_cell.length_c   1.000
_cell.angle_alpha   90.00
_cell.angle_beta   90.00
_cell.angle_gamma   90.00
#
_symmetry.space_group_name_H-M   'P 1'
#
loop_
_entity.id
_entity.type
_entity.pdbx_description
1 polymer ?
#
loop_
_entity_poly.entity_id
_entity_poly.type
_entity_poly.pdbx_seq_one_letter_code
_entity_poly.pdbx_strand_id
1 'polypeptide(L)'
;MPSETSHASFGHAALVADLRAVRERGLLRLHEVDLPALSAAAMALGLPVGDDRVRSSLTRVIERAATGLAGNLDTATAYTFGLVPGTRDWPAQDRRSRAAAVYGVSVERFRKRQERLVIDNLAQRILDLCPAALPDTGGVPLGGSVEVSVPAGAVTLHRKPVETLHGVDVLVSSENVYLEMSKTFRSTFSASLRSAAATRDAMGAISKDVLQDELHEWLRKEGREGIPLLAGTVVPTSPGELRAQGVKRVYHAAVAVPRPRTDTYDVEASAVVRAVRNVFALARDERARHEPSLRSLCFPVFGAGRGGLPPHTAFAYLWGALEPEMRSGEWDVHLIARSAATAEAVMKGLRARDRERTALP
;
A
#
# COMPACT_ATOMS: atom_id res chain seq x y z
N MET A 1 24.26 -10.93 20.02
CA MET A 1 23.75 -9.55 20.08
C MET A 1 23.96 -8.89 18.72
N PRO A 2 23.01 -8.99 17.78
CA PRO A 2 23.04 -8.12 16.62
C PRO A 2 22.33 -6.81 16.98
N SER A 3 23.07 -5.72 16.80
CA SER A 3 22.67 -4.32 16.97
C SER A 3 21.39 -4.00 16.20
N GLU A 4 20.38 -3.48 16.90
CA GLU A 4 19.23 -2.79 16.34
C GLU A 4 19.73 -1.57 15.54
N THR A 5 19.84 -1.71 14.22
CA THR A 5 19.95 -0.55 13.34
C THR A 5 18.60 0.14 13.31
N SER A 6 18.45 1.11 14.21
CA SER A 6 17.41 2.14 14.20
C SER A 6 17.26 2.70 12.77
N HIS A 7 16.14 2.38 12.11
CA HIS A 7 15.80 2.97 10.82
C HIS A 7 15.48 4.45 11.02
N ALA A 8 16.49 5.31 10.90
CA ALA A 8 16.31 6.75 10.91
C ALA A 8 15.40 7.16 9.73
N SER A 9 14.23 7.70 10.04
CA SER A 9 13.41 8.45 9.09
C SER A 9 14.21 9.67 8.65
N PHE A 10 14.44 9.83 7.34
CA PHE A 10 15.20 10.94 6.76
C PHE A 10 14.24 11.98 6.14
N GLY A 11 14.40 13.25 6.51
CA GLY A 11 13.56 14.34 6.02
C GLY A 11 14.16 15.09 4.83
N HIS A 12 13.34 15.93 4.20
CA HIS A 12 13.74 16.79 3.05
C HIS A 12 15.01 17.60 3.34
N ALA A 13 15.12 18.22 4.52
CA ALA A 13 16.29 19.02 4.90
C ALA A 13 17.59 18.19 4.98
N ALA A 14 17.51 16.93 5.44
CA ALA A 14 18.67 16.04 5.51
C ALA A 14 19.12 15.60 4.11
N LEU A 15 18.19 15.31 3.21
CA LEU A 15 18.51 15.03 1.80
C LEU A 15 19.13 16.23 1.10
N VAL A 16 18.64 17.45 1.36
CA VAL A 16 19.25 18.68 0.82
C VAL A 16 20.69 18.83 1.28
N ALA A 17 21.00 18.49 2.54
CA ALA A 17 22.37 18.54 3.06
C ALA A 17 23.28 17.52 2.35
N ASP A 18 22.85 16.27 2.25
CA ASP A 18 23.58 15.20 1.54
C ASP A 18 23.82 15.57 0.06
N LEU A 19 22.78 16.05 -0.63
CA LEU A 19 22.88 16.45 -2.04
C LEU A 19 23.82 17.64 -2.26
N ARG A 20 23.91 18.59 -1.31
CA ARG A 20 24.93 19.66 -1.37
C ARG A 20 26.34 19.08 -1.27
N ALA A 21 26.56 18.14 -0.35
CA ALA A 21 27.84 17.49 -0.21
C ALA A 21 28.23 16.70 -1.48
N VAL A 22 27.28 15.99 -2.10
CA VAL A 22 27.48 15.33 -3.41
C VAL A 22 27.78 16.35 -4.50
N ARG A 23 27.05 17.47 -4.56
CA ARG A 23 27.25 18.53 -5.56
C ARG A 23 28.65 19.13 -5.48
N GLU A 24 29.21 19.28 -4.29
CA GLU A 24 30.55 19.82 -4.06
C GLU A 24 31.66 18.79 -4.35
N ARG A 25 31.50 17.56 -3.86
CA ARG A 25 32.54 16.51 -3.92
C ARG A 25 32.54 15.73 -5.24
N GLY A 26 31.38 15.61 -5.89
CA GLY A 26 31.17 14.82 -7.11
C GLY A 26 30.98 13.32 -6.85
N LEU A 27 30.47 12.61 -7.86
CA LEU A 27 30.07 11.19 -7.75
C LEU A 27 31.25 10.21 -7.58
N LEU A 28 32.46 10.61 -7.99
CA LEU A 28 33.65 9.77 -7.83
C LEU A 28 34.13 9.67 -6.37
N ARG A 29 33.80 10.68 -5.56
CA ARG A 29 34.29 10.85 -4.18
C ARG A 29 33.24 10.60 -3.11
N LEU A 30 32.15 9.89 -3.45
CA LEU A 30 31.07 9.60 -2.50
C LEU A 30 31.52 8.79 -1.28
N HIS A 31 32.61 8.02 -1.39
CA HIS A 31 33.16 7.23 -0.29
C HIS A 31 33.87 8.09 0.78
N GLU A 32 34.21 9.34 0.47
CA GLU A 32 34.89 10.27 1.39
C GLU A 32 33.90 11.10 2.23
N VAL A 33 32.60 10.87 2.08
CA VAL A 33 31.53 11.72 2.62
C VAL A 33 30.49 10.83 3.26
N ASP A 34 30.11 11.16 4.50
CA ASP A 34 28.98 10.53 5.14
C ASP A 34 27.68 11.11 4.57
N LEU A 35 26.82 10.23 4.04
CA LEU A 35 25.58 10.57 3.33
C LEU A 35 24.43 9.73 3.91
N PRO A 36 24.05 9.97 5.18
CA PRO A 36 23.12 9.10 5.90
C PRO A 36 21.71 9.14 5.31
N ALA A 37 21.24 10.29 4.82
CA ALA A 37 19.90 10.43 4.25
C ALA A 37 19.78 9.77 2.87
N LEU A 38 20.81 9.91 2.02
CA LEU A 38 20.86 9.21 0.73
C LEU A 38 21.04 7.70 0.91
N SER A 39 21.77 7.26 1.93
CA SER A 39 21.91 5.84 2.26
C SER A 39 20.57 5.24 2.72
N ALA A 40 19.84 5.98 3.55
CA ALA A 40 18.49 5.59 3.95
C ALA A 40 17.50 5.58 2.78
N ALA A 41 17.61 6.53 1.84
CA ALA A 41 16.84 6.51 0.60
C ALA A 41 17.16 5.29 -0.29
N ALA A 42 18.43 4.92 -0.39
CA ALA A 42 18.85 3.71 -1.11
C ALA A 42 18.24 2.45 -0.50
N MET A 43 18.23 2.33 0.83
CA MET A 43 17.56 1.23 1.55
C MET A 43 16.06 1.22 1.29
N ALA A 44 15.39 2.37 1.39
CA ALA A 44 13.94 2.49 1.15
C ALA A 44 13.55 2.07 -0.28
N LEU A 45 14.42 2.33 -1.25
CA LEU A 45 14.23 1.92 -2.65
C LEU A 45 14.61 0.45 -2.92
N GLY A 46 15.02 -0.30 -1.90
CA GLY A 46 15.44 -1.69 -2.02
C GLY A 46 16.76 -1.88 -2.76
N LEU A 47 17.60 -0.84 -2.80
CA LEU A 47 18.94 -0.93 -3.39
C LEU A 47 19.91 -1.56 -2.38
N PRO A 48 20.87 -2.38 -2.83
CA PRO A 48 21.82 -3.04 -1.93
C PRO A 48 22.74 -2.02 -1.24
N VAL A 49 22.76 -2.02 0.09
CA VAL A 49 23.61 -1.14 0.91
C VAL A 49 24.54 -2.02 1.74
N GLY A 50 25.73 -2.26 1.21
CA GLY A 50 26.86 -2.91 1.91
C GLY A 50 28.14 -2.24 1.44
N ASP A 51 29.21 -2.29 2.23
CA ASP A 51 30.39 -1.41 2.12
C ASP A 51 30.91 -1.23 0.70
N ASP A 52 31.05 -2.30 -0.09
CA ASP A 52 31.56 -2.23 -1.48
C ASP A 52 30.55 -1.69 -2.50
N ARG A 53 29.25 -1.69 -2.18
CA ARG A 53 28.14 -1.40 -3.11
C ARG A 53 27.46 -0.06 -2.86
N VAL A 54 27.68 0.56 -1.70
CA VAL A 54 27.04 1.84 -1.29
C VAL A 54 27.15 2.89 -2.39
N ARG A 55 28.34 3.13 -2.95
CA ARG A 55 28.57 4.13 -4.01
C ARG A 55 27.64 3.94 -5.22
N SER A 56 27.50 2.72 -5.69
CA SER A 56 26.67 2.41 -6.86
C SER A 56 25.19 2.59 -6.56
N SER A 57 24.77 2.27 -5.34
CA SER A 57 23.39 2.48 -4.87
C SER A 57 23.07 3.96 -4.70
N LEU A 58 23.93 4.77 -4.08
CA LEU A 58 23.72 6.22 -3.95
C LEU A 58 23.63 6.90 -5.32
N THR A 59 24.50 6.49 -6.25
CA THR A 59 24.49 7.02 -7.63
C THR A 59 23.17 6.67 -8.33
N ARG A 60 22.68 5.42 -8.18
CA ARG A 60 21.39 4.97 -8.74
C ARG A 60 20.19 5.72 -8.15
N VAL A 61 20.20 6.08 -6.87
CA VAL A 61 19.15 6.93 -6.27
C VAL A 61 19.08 8.27 -7.00
N ILE A 62 20.24 8.93 -7.17
CA ILE A 62 20.34 10.24 -7.79
C ILE A 62 19.96 10.16 -9.28
N GLU A 63 20.46 9.17 -10.02
CA GLU A 63 20.11 8.93 -11.43
C GLU A 63 18.60 8.72 -11.59
N ARG A 64 18.00 7.84 -10.76
CA ARG A 64 16.57 7.57 -10.80
C ARG A 64 15.72 8.80 -10.50
N ALA A 65 16.14 9.62 -9.53
CA ALA A 65 15.42 10.84 -9.15
C ALA A 65 15.60 12.01 -10.12
N ALA A 66 16.73 12.09 -10.82
CA ALA A 66 16.97 13.14 -11.79
C ALA A 66 16.13 12.97 -13.07
N THR A 67 15.76 11.73 -13.42
CA THR A 67 15.01 11.46 -14.65
C THR A 67 13.54 11.90 -14.59
N GLY A 68 13.07 12.54 -15.67
CA GLY A 68 11.65 12.87 -15.85
C GLY A 68 11.20 14.10 -15.06
N LEU A 69 12.13 14.98 -14.69
CA LEU A 69 11.80 16.30 -14.16
C LEU A 69 11.29 17.22 -15.27
N ALA A 70 10.42 18.17 -14.94
CA ALA A 70 9.77 19.01 -15.94
C ALA A 70 10.73 20.07 -16.54
N GLY A 71 10.78 20.13 -17.87
CA GLY A 71 11.49 21.18 -18.61
C GLY A 71 13.00 21.19 -18.35
N ASN A 72 13.57 22.39 -18.21
CA ASN A 72 15.02 22.58 -18.06
C ASN A 72 15.60 22.00 -16.74
N LEU A 73 14.74 21.61 -15.78
CA LEU A 73 15.18 21.02 -14.51
C LEU A 73 15.87 19.67 -14.68
N ASP A 74 15.41 18.80 -15.58
CA ASP A 74 16.01 17.48 -15.81
C ASP A 74 17.48 17.64 -16.27
N THR A 75 17.67 18.31 -17.40
CA THR A 75 18.97 18.55 -17.99
C THR A 75 19.91 19.32 -17.05
N ALA A 76 19.41 20.34 -16.35
CA ALA A 76 20.24 21.10 -15.41
C ALA A 76 20.62 20.26 -14.18
N THR A 77 19.74 19.39 -13.69
CA THR A 77 20.03 18.45 -12.60
C THR A 77 21.11 17.45 -13.04
N ALA A 78 20.97 16.89 -14.24
CA ALA A 78 21.93 15.95 -14.80
C ALA A 78 23.35 16.55 -14.90
N TYR A 79 23.48 17.79 -15.40
CA TYR A 79 24.79 18.47 -15.43
C TYR A 79 25.30 18.86 -14.04
N THR A 80 24.43 19.32 -13.14
CA THR A 80 24.81 19.73 -11.77
C THR A 80 25.49 18.58 -11.01
N PHE A 81 24.94 17.37 -11.14
CA PHE A 81 25.42 16.18 -10.45
C PHE A 81 26.37 15.31 -11.29
N GLY A 82 26.66 15.68 -12.55
CA GLY A 82 27.59 14.93 -13.40
C GLY A 82 27.04 13.59 -13.89
N LEU A 83 25.72 13.50 -14.08
CA LEU A 83 25.02 12.31 -14.56
C LEU A 83 25.09 12.15 -16.08
N VAL A 84 25.40 13.24 -16.80
CA VAL A 84 25.60 13.20 -18.25
C VAL A 84 26.88 12.42 -18.55
N PRO A 85 26.88 11.48 -19.51
CA PRO A 85 28.07 10.74 -19.90
C PRO A 85 29.26 11.67 -20.21
N GLY A 86 30.44 11.35 -19.67
CA GLY A 86 31.66 12.16 -19.84
C GLY A 86 31.75 13.40 -18.94
N THR A 87 30.82 13.60 -17.99
CA THR A 87 30.85 14.75 -17.05
C THR A 87 31.09 14.37 -15.58
N ARG A 88 31.32 13.09 -15.29
CA ARG A 88 31.46 12.56 -13.92
C ARG A 88 32.72 13.04 -13.19
N ASP A 89 33.79 13.26 -13.94
CA ASP A 89 35.11 13.70 -13.50
C ASP A 89 35.29 15.23 -13.56
N TRP A 90 34.32 15.94 -14.13
CA TRP A 90 34.39 17.40 -14.24
C TRP A 90 34.44 18.06 -12.87
N PRO A 91 35.22 19.13 -12.69
CA PRO A 91 35.17 19.98 -11.49
C PRO A 91 33.75 20.52 -11.22
N ALA A 92 33.43 20.75 -9.94
CA ALA A 92 32.11 21.27 -9.53
C ALA A 92 31.79 22.65 -10.15
N GLN A 93 32.80 23.43 -10.52
CA GLN A 93 32.65 24.71 -11.21
C GLN A 93 32.23 24.54 -12.67
N ASP A 94 32.77 23.54 -13.37
CA ASP A 94 32.49 23.28 -14.79
C ASP A 94 31.10 22.69 -14.96
N ARG A 95 30.72 21.75 -14.07
CA ARG A 95 29.35 21.23 -13.96
C ARG A 95 28.33 22.36 -13.75
N ARG A 96 28.63 23.29 -12.83
CA ARG A 96 27.77 24.46 -12.56
C ARG A 96 27.68 25.37 -13.78
N SER A 97 28.78 25.63 -14.45
CA SER A 97 28.82 26.49 -15.65
C SER A 97 27.96 25.92 -16.76
N ARG A 98 28.03 24.59 -16.96
CA ARG A 98 27.18 23.90 -17.93
C ARG A 98 25.70 23.88 -17.54
N ALA A 99 25.38 23.64 -16.28
CA ALA A 99 24.00 23.71 -15.79
C ALA A 99 23.39 25.12 -15.89
N ALA A 100 24.19 26.17 -15.67
CA ALA A 100 23.77 27.56 -15.85
C ALA A 100 23.42 27.86 -17.31
N ALA A 101 24.16 27.30 -18.27
CA ALA A 101 23.88 27.43 -19.70
C ALA A 101 22.53 26.83 -20.09
N VAL A 102 22.07 25.75 -19.44
CA VAL A 102 20.73 25.15 -19.67
C VAL A 102 19.61 26.16 -19.37
N TYR A 103 19.81 27.03 -18.38
CA TYR A 103 18.84 28.08 -18.04
C TYR A 103 19.09 29.41 -18.75
N GLY A 104 20.15 29.53 -19.57
CA GLY A 104 20.54 30.80 -20.19
C GLY A 104 20.88 31.90 -19.18
N VAL A 105 21.42 31.54 -18.01
CA VAL A 105 21.77 32.49 -16.94
C VAL A 105 23.27 32.48 -16.65
N SER A 106 23.77 33.55 -16.03
CA SER A 106 25.15 33.58 -15.53
C SER A 106 25.38 32.54 -14.43
N VAL A 107 26.62 32.08 -14.30
CA VAL A 107 27.05 31.11 -13.27
C VAL A 107 26.71 31.62 -11.86
N GLU A 108 26.89 32.92 -11.63
CA GLU A 108 26.61 33.55 -10.33
C GLU A 108 25.12 33.60 -10.02
N ARG A 109 24.27 33.86 -11.02
CA ARG A 109 22.81 33.82 -10.85
C ARG A 109 22.33 32.40 -10.57
N PHE A 110 22.85 31.43 -11.31
CA PHE A 110 22.57 30.02 -11.09
C PHE A 110 22.90 29.59 -9.66
N ARG A 111 24.10 29.93 -9.18
CA ARG A 111 24.56 29.64 -7.81
C ARG A 111 23.60 30.16 -6.73
N LYS A 112 23.11 31.40 -6.88
CA LYS A 112 22.26 32.03 -5.86
C LYS A 112 20.83 31.49 -5.81
N ARG A 113 20.27 31.05 -6.96
CA ARG A 113 18.83 30.75 -7.07
C ARG A 113 18.54 29.38 -7.65
N GLN A 114 18.98 29.11 -8.88
CA GLN A 114 18.62 27.89 -9.60
C GLN A 114 19.27 26.63 -9.01
N GLU A 115 20.50 26.72 -8.48
CA GLU A 115 21.18 25.59 -7.85
C GLU A 115 20.43 25.09 -6.61
N ARG A 116 19.86 26.03 -5.82
CA ARG A 116 18.99 25.68 -4.68
C ARG A 116 17.72 24.98 -5.16
N LEU A 117 17.06 25.51 -6.19
CA LEU A 117 15.87 24.90 -6.77
C LEU A 117 16.14 23.49 -7.31
N VAL A 118 17.27 23.26 -7.99
CA VAL A 118 17.68 21.94 -8.47
C VAL A 118 17.84 20.96 -7.32
N ILE A 119 18.55 21.36 -6.26
CA ILE A 119 18.79 20.50 -5.09
C ILE A 119 17.48 20.22 -4.34
N ASP A 120 16.63 21.23 -4.12
CA ASP A 120 15.38 21.11 -3.39
C ASP A 120 14.36 20.21 -4.14
N ASN A 121 14.27 20.36 -5.47
CA ASN A 121 13.39 19.53 -6.30
C ASN A 121 13.89 18.09 -6.39
N LEU A 122 15.21 17.88 -6.48
CA LEU A 122 15.78 16.54 -6.48
C LEU A 122 15.56 15.85 -5.13
N ALA A 123 15.73 16.56 -4.01
CA ALA A 123 15.44 16.03 -2.67
C ALA A 123 13.96 15.61 -2.54
N GLN A 124 13.04 16.47 -2.99
CA GLN A 124 11.61 16.15 -2.99
C GLN A 124 11.30 14.93 -3.86
N ARG A 125 11.92 14.85 -5.04
CA ARG A 125 11.71 13.72 -5.96
C ARG A 125 12.26 12.40 -5.39
N ILE A 126 13.37 12.44 -4.65
CA ILE A 126 13.87 11.26 -3.93
C ILE A 126 12.85 10.80 -2.88
N LEU A 127 12.26 11.73 -2.12
CA LEU A 127 11.20 11.40 -1.16
C LEU A 127 9.96 10.81 -1.84
N ASP A 128 9.54 11.36 -2.98
CA ASP A 128 8.38 10.87 -3.73
C ASP A 128 8.63 9.46 -4.32
N LEU A 129 9.88 9.15 -4.67
CA LEU A 129 10.29 7.85 -5.20
C LEU A 129 10.47 6.81 -4.11
N CYS A 130 10.93 7.23 -2.93
CA CYS A 130 11.01 6.34 -1.78
C CYS A 130 9.58 5.97 -1.37
N PRO A 131 9.25 4.67 -1.24
CA PRO A 131 8.05 4.28 -0.52
C PRO A 131 8.18 4.90 0.87
N ALA A 132 7.35 5.90 1.15
CA ALA A 132 7.60 6.89 2.18
C ALA A 132 8.02 6.21 3.49
N ALA A 133 9.26 6.47 3.93
CA ALA A 133 9.54 6.48 5.37
C ALA A 133 8.82 7.72 5.91
N LEU A 134 7.49 7.62 6.02
CA LEU A 134 6.68 8.65 6.64
C LEU A 134 7.29 8.96 8.02
N PRO A 135 7.37 10.23 8.42
CA PRO A 135 7.62 10.55 9.81
C PRO A 135 6.56 9.80 10.63
N ASP A 136 7.01 9.19 11.73
CA ASP A 136 6.18 8.51 12.70
C ASP A 136 5.00 9.41 13.10
N THR A 137 3.85 9.15 12.49
CA THR A 137 2.59 9.89 12.71
C THR A 137 1.51 8.91 13.18
N GLY A 138 1.90 7.93 14.02
CA GLY A 138 0.96 6.96 14.58
C GLY A 138 0.32 6.11 13.50
N GLY A 139 1.15 5.48 12.65
CA GLY A 139 0.69 4.38 11.80
C GLY A 139 0.24 3.20 12.66
N VAL A 140 -0.72 2.40 12.19
CA VAL A 140 -1.16 1.22 12.94
C VAL A 140 0.02 0.23 13.04
N PRO A 141 0.50 -0.15 14.23
CA PRO A 141 1.56 -1.14 14.35
C PRO A 141 1.07 -2.48 13.80
N LEU A 142 2.00 -3.33 13.35
CA LEU A 142 1.62 -4.69 12.94
C LEU A 142 1.06 -5.44 14.16
N GLY A 143 -0.07 -6.12 14.00
CA GLY A 143 -0.85 -6.70 15.10
C GLY A 143 -1.86 -5.72 15.71
N GLY A 144 -1.70 -4.42 15.47
CA GLY A 144 -2.47 -3.35 16.07
C GLY A 144 -3.84 -3.12 15.43
N SER A 145 -4.64 -2.30 16.09
CA SER A 145 -5.92 -1.81 15.60
C SER A 145 -6.09 -0.37 16.07
N VAL A 146 -6.71 0.47 15.24
CA VAL A 146 -7.03 1.84 15.60
C VAL A 146 -8.45 2.13 15.17
N GLU A 147 -9.21 2.78 16.03
CA GLU A 147 -10.51 3.33 15.68
C GLU A 147 -10.34 4.77 15.22
N VAL A 148 -11.03 5.14 14.13
CA VAL A 148 -11.03 6.48 13.59
C VAL A 148 -12.47 6.92 13.42
N SER A 149 -12.83 8.02 14.07
CA SER A 149 -14.13 8.66 13.85
C SER A 149 -14.12 9.47 12.55
N VAL A 150 -15.14 9.29 11.75
CA VAL A 150 -15.39 10.04 10.50
C VAL A 150 -16.84 10.54 10.49
N PRO A 151 -17.22 11.50 9.64
CA PRO A 151 -18.60 12.01 9.60
C PRO A 151 -19.68 10.92 9.47
N ALA A 152 -19.37 9.81 8.78
CA ALA A 152 -20.30 8.72 8.55
C ALA A 152 -20.42 7.71 9.70
N GLY A 153 -19.58 7.80 10.74
CA GLY A 153 -19.51 6.84 11.85
C GLY A 153 -18.08 6.53 12.30
N ALA A 154 -17.92 5.56 13.20
CA ALA A 154 -16.59 5.05 13.57
C ALA A 154 -16.15 3.93 12.60
N VAL A 155 -14.86 3.90 12.27
CA VAL A 155 -14.24 2.81 11.49
C VAL A 155 -13.04 2.27 12.25
N THR A 156 -12.97 0.95 12.43
CA THR A 156 -11.79 0.32 13.00
C THR A 156 -10.87 -0.20 11.89
N LEU A 157 -9.63 0.27 11.82
CA LEU A 157 -8.59 -0.29 10.95
C LEU A 157 -7.72 -1.28 11.73
N HIS A 158 -7.69 -2.52 11.27
CA HIS A 158 -6.81 -3.58 11.74
C HIS A 158 -5.60 -3.71 10.81
N ARG A 159 -4.40 -3.59 11.36
CA ARG A 159 -3.17 -3.96 10.64
C ARG A 159 -2.59 -5.25 11.19
N LYS A 160 -3.21 -6.38 10.87
CA LYS A 160 -2.80 -7.68 11.40
C LYS A 160 -3.05 -8.82 10.40
N PRO A 161 -2.40 -9.98 10.59
CA PRO A 161 -2.78 -11.22 9.90
C PRO A 161 -4.22 -11.60 10.25
N VAL A 162 -4.96 -12.15 9.29
CA VAL A 162 -6.37 -12.53 9.45
C VAL A 162 -6.54 -13.60 10.51
N GLU A 163 -5.52 -14.43 10.71
CA GLU A 163 -5.41 -15.48 11.72
C GLU A 163 -5.52 -14.95 13.16
N THR A 164 -5.30 -13.65 13.36
CA THR A 164 -5.29 -12.98 14.69
C THR A 164 -6.43 -11.97 14.82
N LEU A 165 -7.38 -11.97 13.88
CA LEU A 165 -8.50 -11.05 13.87
C LEU A 165 -9.60 -11.57 14.79
N HIS A 166 -10.03 -10.75 15.75
CA HIS A 166 -11.09 -11.07 16.68
C HIS A 166 -12.11 -9.95 16.73
N GLY A 167 -13.31 -10.26 17.23
CA GLY A 167 -14.34 -9.26 17.48
C GLY A 167 -15.06 -8.76 16.22
N VAL A 168 -15.12 -9.59 15.17
CA VAL A 168 -15.91 -9.32 13.96
C VAL A 168 -16.83 -10.49 13.66
N ASP A 169 -18.08 -10.22 13.33
CA ASP A 169 -19.10 -11.24 13.04
C ASP A 169 -18.96 -11.76 11.60
N VAL A 170 -18.70 -10.86 10.66
CA VAL A 170 -18.62 -11.19 9.24
C VAL A 170 -17.29 -10.71 8.68
N LEU A 171 -16.55 -11.63 8.08
CA LEU A 171 -15.31 -11.32 7.38
C LEU A 171 -15.51 -11.41 5.86
N VAL A 172 -15.13 -10.36 5.15
CA VAL A 172 -15.26 -10.31 3.70
C VAL A 172 -13.95 -10.76 3.05
N SER A 173 -14.03 -11.62 2.04
CA SER A 173 -12.89 -11.95 1.18
C SER A 173 -12.96 -11.21 -0.16
N SER A 174 -11.79 -10.98 -0.74
CA SER A 174 -11.62 -10.47 -2.10
C SER A 174 -11.23 -11.64 -3.01
N GLU A 175 -12.19 -12.20 -3.73
CA GLU A 175 -11.97 -13.34 -4.61
C GLU A 175 -12.07 -12.97 -6.09
N ASN A 176 -11.55 -13.86 -6.93
CA ASN A 176 -11.74 -13.74 -8.36
C ASN A 176 -13.17 -14.11 -8.77
N VAL A 177 -13.55 -13.76 -10.01
CA VAL A 177 -14.90 -14.02 -10.53
C VAL A 177 -15.26 -15.50 -10.68
N TYR A 178 -14.31 -16.42 -10.50
CA TYR A 178 -14.57 -17.87 -10.45
C TYR A 178 -14.71 -18.39 -9.01
N LEU A 179 -14.56 -17.52 -7.99
CA LEU A 179 -14.50 -17.88 -6.57
C LEU A 179 -13.45 -18.95 -6.25
N GLU A 180 -12.36 -18.97 -7.02
CA GLU A 180 -11.21 -19.82 -6.73
C GLU A 180 -10.29 -19.13 -5.73
N MET A 181 -10.32 -19.55 -4.46
CA MET A 181 -9.44 -18.98 -3.46
C MET A 181 -7.98 -19.30 -3.75
N SER A 182 -7.11 -18.38 -3.36
CA SER A 182 -5.66 -18.54 -3.53
C SER A 182 -5.16 -19.80 -2.79
N LYS A 183 -4.11 -20.42 -3.35
CA LYS A 183 -3.46 -21.57 -2.69
C LYS A 183 -2.97 -21.17 -1.31
N THR A 184 -3.22 -21.99 -0.30
CA THR A 184 -3.01 -21.71 1.14
C THR A 184 -1.59 -21.26 1.52
N PHE A 185 -0.58 -21.64 0.74
CA PHE A 185 0.82 -21.26 0.97
C PHE A 185 1.25 -19.94 0.28
N ARG A 186 0.35 -19.26 -0.43
CA ARG A 186 0.65 -17.98 -1.09
C ARG A 186 0.57 -16.82 -0.09
N SER A 187 1.33 -15.75 -0.35
CA SER A 187 1.32 -14.52 0.43
C SER A 187 0.17 -13.57 0.03
N THR A 188 -1.06 -14.08 0.02
CA THR A 188 -2.28 -13.29 -0.30
C THR A 188 -3.25 -13.31 0.88
N PHE A 189 -4.16 -12.32 0.92
CA PHE A 189 -5.23 -12.30 1.93
C PHE A 189 -6.14 -13.53 1.80
N SER A 190 -6.58 -13.86 0.59
CA SER A 190 -7.38 -15.05 0.29
C SER A 190 -6.71 -16.35 0.76
N ALA A 191 -5.40 -16.51 0.53
CA ALA A 191 -4.66 -17.69 1.00
C ALA A 191 -4.58 -17.79 2.52
N SER A 192 -4.32 -16.65 3.19
CA SER A 192 -4.25 -16.57 4.65
C SER A 192 -5.62 -16.89 5.26
N LEU A 193 -6.69 -16.34 4.67
CA LEU A 193 -8.07 -16.58 5.09
C LEU A 193 -8.48 -18.04 4.93
N ARG A 194 -8.21 -18.63 3.76
CA ARG A 194 -8.45 -20.05 3.47
C ARG A 194 -7.74 -20.96 4.48
N SER A 195 -6.46 -20.67 4.75
CA SER A 195 -5.66 -21.43 5.71
C SER A 195 -6.14 -21.27 7.16
N ALA A 196 -6.67 -20.10 7.52
CA ALA A 196 -7.16 -19.78 8.86
C ALA A 196 -8.52 -20.43 9.17
N ALA A 197 -9.38 -20.58 8.16
CA ALA A 197 -10.68 -21.21 8.28
C ALA A 197 -10.64 -22.74 8.13
N ALA A 198 -9.56 -23.29 7.58
CA ALA A 198 -9.40 -24.73 7.39
C ALA A 198 -9.31 -25.49 8.72
N THR A 199 -9.98 -26.65 8.79
CA THR A 199 -9.81 -27.57 9.93
C THR A 199 -8.50 -28.33 9.80
N ARG A 200 -7.90 -28.66 10.95
CA ARG A 200 -6.63 -29.38 10.99
C ARG A 200 -6.76 -30.67 11.77
N ASP A 201 -6.04 -31.69 11.33
CA ASP A 201 -5.89 -32.93 12.09
C ASP A 201 -4.91 -32.76 13.26
N ALA A 202 -4.73 -33.82 14.04
CA ALA A 202 -3.81 -33.83 15.18
C ALA A 202 -2.34 -33.57 14.79
N MET A 203 -1.97 -33.78 13.52
CA MET A 203 -0.62 -33.53 13.01
C MET A 203 -0.48 -32.11 12.40
N GLY A 204 -1.54 -31.30 12.44
CA GLY A 204 -1.58 -29.94 11.92
C GLY A 204 -1.80 -29.83 10.41
N ALA A 205 -2.01 -30.95 9.71
CA ALA A 205 -2.34 -30.96 8.29
C ALA A 205 -3.78 -30.52 8.07
N ILE A 206 -4.05 -29.86 6.94
CA ILE A 206 -5.42 -29.45 6.60
C ILE A 206 -6.25 -30.70 6.31
N SER A 207 -7.23 -30.99 7.18
CA SER A 207 -8.17 -32.10 7.02
C SER A 207 -9.39 -31.70 6.18
N LYS A 208 -9.82 -30.44 6.27
CA LYS A 208 -10.93 -29.90 5.47
C LYS A 208 -10.68 -28.45 5.08
N ASP A 209 -10.84 -28.16 3.80
CA ASP A 209 -10.70 -26.82 3.22
C ASP A 209 -12.08 -26.14 3.16
N VAL A 210 -12.60 -25.82 4.35
CA VAL A 210 -14.00 -25.47 4.57
C VAL A 210 -14.52 -24.43 3.57
N LEU A 211 -13.77 -23.33 3.38
CA LEU A 211 -14.23 -22.23 2.52
C LEU A 211 -14.26 -22.64 1.06
N GLN A 212 -13.20 -23.28 0.55
CA GLN A 212 -13.16 -23.67 -0.87
C GLN A 212 -14.19 -24.77 -1.17
N ASP A 213 -14.36 -25.73 -0.25
CA ASP A 213 -15.32 -26.83 -0.40
C ASP A 213 -16.75 -26.30 -0.49
N GLU A 214 -17.13 -25.37 0.41
CA GLU A 214 -18.47 -24.76 0.40
C GLU A 214 -18.69 -23.85 -0.82
N LEU A 215 -17.65 -23.13 -1.29
CA LEU A 215 -17.72 -22.35 -2.53
C LEU A 215 -17.96 -23.24 -3.75
N HIS A 216 -17.26 -24.38 -3.84
CA HIS A 216 -17.50 -25.36 -4.91
C HIS A 216 -18.90 -25.96 -4.83
N GLU A 217 -19.38 -26.28 -3.64
CA GLU A 217 -20.75 -26.77 -3.44
C GLU A 217 -21.79 -25.74 -3.91
N TRP A 218 -21.61 -24.47 -3.53
CA TRP A 218 -22.46 -23.38 -3.96
C TRP A 218 -22.45 -23.22 -5.49
N LEU A 219 -21.26 -23.17 -6.11
CA LEU A 219 -21.13 -23.03 -7.56
C LEU A 219 -21.82 -24.19 -8.31
N ARG A 220 -21.69 -25.42 -7.81
CA ARG A 220 -22.34 -26.59 -8.40
C ARG A 220 -23.86 -26.50 -8.28
N LYS A 221 -24.37 -26.12 -7.10
CA LYS A 221 -25.80 -25.96 -6.85
C LYS A 221 -26.43 -24.89 -7.76
N GLU A 222 -25.71 -23.80 -8.01
CA GLU A 222 -26.17 -22.71 -8.87
C GLU A 222 -25.89 -22.95 -10.37
N GLY A 223 -25.28 -24.08 -10.75
CA GLY A 223 -24.92 -24.38 -12.14
C GLY A 223 -23.89 -23.41 -12.72
N ARG A 224 -22.97 -22.92 -11.88
CA ARG A 224 -21.93 -21.92 -12.21
C ARG A 224 -20.50 -22.46 -12.16
N GLU A 225 -20.33 -23.77 -12.01
CA GLU A 225 -19.02 -24.41 -11.97
C GLU A 225 -18.21 -24.09 -13.26
N GLY A 226 -17.02 -23.51 -13.10
CA GLY A 226 -16.16 -23.07 -14.21
C GLY A 226 -16.65 -21.82 -14.97
N ILE A 227 -17.75 -21.19 -14.57
CA ILE A 227 -18.34 -20.02 -15.24
C ILE A 227 -18.05 -18.76 -14.41
N PRO A 228 -17.50 -17.68 -15.01
CA PRO A 228 -17.27 -16.45 -14.28
C PRO A 228 -18.59 -15.85 -13.80
N LEU A 229 -18.62 -15.43 -12.54
CA LEU A 229 -19.70 -14.65 -11.96
C LEU A 229 -19.63 -13.20 -12.43
N LEU A 230 -20.75 -12.51 -12.31
CA LEU A 230 -20.77 -11.07 -12.46
C LEU A 230 -19.88 -10.44 -11.37
N ALA A 231 -18.97 -9.55 -11.76
CA ALA A 231 -18.14 -8.84 -10.80
C ALA A 231 -19.01 -8.04 -9.81
N GLY A 232 -18.73 -8.19 -8.53
CA GLY A 232 -19.53 -7.68 -7.41
C GLY A 232 -20.51 -8.70 -6.80
N THR A 233 -20.63 -9.91 -7.33
CA THR A 233 -21.39 -11.00 -6.67
C THR A 233 -20.73 -11.36 -5.34
N VAL A 234 -21.55 -11.64 -4.32
CA VAL A 234 -21.08 -12.02 -2.98
C VAL A 234 -21.69 -13.37 -2.62
N VAL A 235 -20.84 -14.32 -2.25
CA VAL A 235 -21.26 -15.67 -1.88
C VAL A 235 -20.87 -15.95 -0.44
N PRO A 236 -21.80 -16.33 0.43
CA PRO A 236 -21.47 -16.58 1.82
C PRO A 236 -21.09 -18.03 2.07
N THR A 237 -20.24 -18.23 3.07
CA THR A 237 -19.83 -19.53 3.61
C THR A 237 -19.89 -19.51 5.13
N SER A 238 -19.81 -20.69 5.74
CA SER A 238 -19.50 -20.84 7.16
C SER A 238 -18.06 -20.34 7.45
N PRO A 239 -17.73 -20.05 8.70
CA PRO A 239 -16.43 -19.48 9.05
C PRO A 239 -15.32 -20.52 9.21
N GLY A 240 -15.65 -21.83 9.20
CA GLY A 240 -14.72 -22.88 9.60
C GLY A 240 -14.14 -22.64 11.01
N GLU A 241 -12.82 -22.83 11.16
CA GLU A 241 -12.10 -22.62 12.43
C GLU A 241 -12.09 -21.16 12.91
N LEU A 242 -12.37 -20.18 12.04
CA LEU A 242 -12.49 -18.77 12.46
C LEU A 242 -13.65 -18.54 13.43
N ARG A 243 -14.55 -19.52 13.59
CA ARG A 243 -15.57 -19.52 14.66
C ARG A 243 -14.95 -19.33 16.04
N ALA A 244 -13.78 -19.91 16.30
CA ALA A 244 -13.06 -19.74 17.56
C ALA A 244 -12.64 -18.28 17.82
N GLN A 245 -12.62 -17.45 16.77
CA GLN A 245 -12.26 -16.04 16.82
C GLN A 245 -13.49 -15.12 16.92
N GLY A 246 -14.70 -15.70 16.96
CA GLY A 246 -15.97 -14.99 16.97
C GLY A 246 -16.57 -14.73 15.59
N VAL A 247 -15.89 -15.13 14.51
CA VAL A 247 -16.43 -14.97 13.15
C VAL A 247 -17.59 -15.93 12.95
N LYS A 248 -18.74 -15.39 12.54
CA LYS A 248 -19.98 -16.14 12.29
C LYS A 248 -20.14 -16.49 10.83
N ARG A 249 -19.67 -15.64 9.91
CA ARG A 249 -19.75 -15.85 8.45
C ARG A 249 -18.52 -15.31 7.72
N VAL A 250 -18.24 -15.92 6.58
CA VAL A 250 -17.28 -15.39 5.60
C VAL A 250 -18.00 -15.11 4.29
N TYR A 251 -17.92 -13.88 3.81
CA TYR A 251 -18.56 -13.43 2.56
C TYR A 251 -17.51 -13.23 1.48
N HIS A 252 -17.59 -14.01 0.40
CA HIS A 252 -16.62 -13.96 -0.69
C HIS A 252 -17.11 -13.04 -1.79
N ALA A 253 -16.49 -11.87 -1.90
CA ALA A 253 -16.81 -10.90 -2.95
C ALA A 253 -16.00 -11.20 -4.21
N ALA A 254 -16.68 -11.57 -5.29
CA ALA A 254 -16.11 -11.78 -6.62
C ALA A 254 -15.79 -10.42 -7.28
N VAL A 255 -14.63 -9.85 -7.00
CA VAL A 255 -14.24 -8.50 -7.47
C VAL A 255 -13.05 -8.50 -8.41
N ALA A 256 -12.26 -9.58 -8.43
CA ALA A 256 -11.04 -9.67 -9.21
C ALA A 256 -11.28 -10.44 -10.53
N VAL A 257 -11.14 -9.74 -11.66
CA VAL A 257 -11.24 -10.36 -12.99
C VAL A 257 -9.83 -10.79 -13.41
N PRO A 258 -9.56 -12.07 -13.66
CA PRO A 258 -8.22 -12.51 -14.04
C PRO A 258 -7.85 -11.94 -15.42
N ARG A 259 -6.63 -11.43 -15.55
CA ARG A 259 -6.07 -11.00 -16.83
C ARG A 259 -5.59 -12.21 -17.62
N PRO A 260 -6.10 -12.47 -18.83
CA PRO A 260 -5.70 -13.63 -19.63
C PRO A 260 -4.18 -13.72 -19.78
N ARG A 261 -3.64 -14.92 -19.59
CA ARG A 261 -2.19 -15.24 -19.71
C ARG A 261 -1.29 -14.53 -18.69
N THR A 262 -1.82 -14.11 -17.55
CA THR A 262 -1.04 -13.52 -16.45
C THR A 262 -1.49 -14.03 -15.08
N ASP A 263 -0.66 -13.84 -14.05
CA ASP A 263 -1.01 -14.07 -12.64
C ASP A 263 -1.60 -12.82 -11.95
N THR A 264 -2.18 -11.90 -12.75
CA THR A 264 -2.68 -10.61 -12.28
C THR A 264 -4.18 -10.49 -12.52
N TYR A 265 -4.80 -9.56 -11.80
CA TYR A 265 -6.23 -9.31 -11.88
C TYR A 265 -6.49 -7.84 -12.18
N ASP A 266 -7.65 -7.56 -12.74
CA ASP A 266 -8.26 -6.24 -12.82
C ASP A 266 -9.38 -6.14 -11.79
N VAL A 267 -9.49 -4.97 -11.15
CA VAL A 267 -10.55 -4.64 -10.21
C VAL A 267 -11.13 -3.29 -10.61
N GLU A 268 -12.40 -3.29 -10.99
CA GLU A 268 -13.12 -2.08 -11.39
C GLU A 268 -13.83 -1.43 -10.19
N ALA A 269 -13.95 -0.10 -10.22
CA ALA A 269 -14.68 0.65 -9.20
C ALA A 269 -16.15 0.20 -9.08
N SER A 270 -16.80 -0.08 -10.22
CA SER A 270 -18.19 -0.54 -10.30
C SER A 270 -18.39 -1.88 -9.57
N ALA A 271 -17.44 -2.80 -9.71
CA ALA A 271 -17.45 -4.10 -9.04
C ALA A 271 -17.27 -3.96 -7.53
N VAL A 272 -16.38 -3.07 -7.07
CA VAL A 272 -16.19 -2.75 -5.65
C VAL A 272 -17.47 -2.18 -5.04
N VAL A 273 -18.08 -1.19 -5.69
CA VAL A 273 -19.34 -0.57 -5.20
C VAL A 273 -20.45 -1.60 -5.11
N ARG A 274 -20.60 -2.46 -6.14
CA ARG A 274 -21.60 -3.52 -6.15
C ARG A 274 -21.36 -4.56 -5.07
N ALA A 275 -20.11 -4.99 -4.88
CA ALA A 275 -19.73 -5.96 -3.84
C ALA A 275 -20.10 -5.45 -2.45
N VAL A 276 -19.75 -4.20 -2.12
CA VAL A 276 -20.05 -3.63 -0.81
C VAL A 276 -21.56 -3.59 -0.56
N ARG A 277 -22.35 -3.10 -1.52
CA ARG A 277 -23.82 -3.09 -1.42
C ARG A 277 -24.39 -4.50 -1.22
N ASN A 278 -23.89 -5.48 -1.97
CA ASN A 278 -24.31 -6.87 -1.86
C ASN A 278 -23.91 -7.50 -0.52
N VAL A 279 -22.75 -7.15 0.03
CA VAL A 279 -22.33 -7.55 1.39
C VAL A 279 -23.33 -7.03 2.43
N PHE A 280 -23.67 -5.73 2.41
CA PHE A 280 -24.61 -5.17 3.38
C PHE A 280 -26.04 -5.67 3.19
N ALA A 281 -26.48 -5.90 1.95
CA ALA A 281 -27.79 -6.50 1.67
C ALA A 281 -27.87 -7.93 2.24
N LEU A 282 -26.84 -8.74 2.00
CA LEU A 282 -26.74 -10.10 2.52
C LEU A 282 -26.66 -10.12 4.06
N ALA A 283 -25.83 -9.25 4.65
CA ALA A 283 -25.71 -9.13 6.10
C ALA A 283 -27.04 -8.78 6.75
N ARG A 284 -27.84 -7.87 6.14
CA ARG A 284 -29.19 -7.52 6.61
C ARG A 284 -30.16 -8.70 6.54
N ASP A 285 -30.14 -9.47 5.44
CA ASP A 285 -31.00 -10.66 5.29
C ASP A 285 -30.66 -11.75 6.32
N GLU A 286 -29.38 -11.93 6.63
CA GLU A 286 -28.93 -12.95 7.56
C GLU A 286 -28.90 -12.52 9.03
N ARG A 287 -29.00 -11.21 9.31
CA ARG A 287 -28.81 -10.62 10.64
C ARG A 287 -29.58 -11.33 11.75
N ALA A 288 -30.88 -11.54 11.53
CA ALA A 288 -31.79 -12.13 12.50
C ALA A 288 -31.69 -13.67 12.58
N ARG A 289 -30.97 -14.32 11.64
CA ARG A 289 -30.75 -15.77 11.66
C ARG A 289 -29.61 -16.19 12.58
N HIS A 290 -28.90 -15.24 13.18
CA HIS A 290 -27.78 -15.47 14.08
C HIS A 290 -28.10 -14.97 15.49
N GLU A 291 -27.65 -15.70 16.50
CA GLU A 291 -27.71 -15.31 17.92
C GLU A 291 -26.27 -15.29 18.51
N PRO A 292 -25.78 -14.12 18.99
CA PRO A 292 -26.40 -12.80 18.84
C PRO A 292 -26.41 -12.36 17.37
N SER A 293 -27.34 -11.48 17.01
CA SER A 293 -27.47 -10.96 15.64
C SER A 293 -26.16 -10.38 15.11
N LEU A 294 -25.95 -10.45 13.80
CA LEU A 294 -24.78 -9.85 13.15
C LEU A 294 -24.77 -8.34 13.39
N ARG A 295 -23.60 -7.79 13.77
CA ARG A 295 -23.39 -6.37 14.06
C ARG A 295 -22.15 -5.80 13.39
N SER A 296 -21.13 -6.62 13.10
CA SER A 296 -19.85 -6.14 12.58
C SER A 296 -19.43 -6.78 11.25
N LEU A 297 -18.90 -5.95 10.34
CA LEU A 297 -18.44 -6.33 9.01
C LEU A 297 -16.99 -5.88 8.79
N CYS A 298 -16.10 -6.82 8.45
CA CYS A 298 -14.69 -6.54 8.20
C CYS A 298 -14.33 -6.69 6.72
N PHE A 299 -13.91 -5.58 6.10
CA PHE A 299 -13.56 -5.52 4.69
C PHE A 299 -12.05 -5.46 4.47
N PRO A 300 -11.49 -6.22 3.52
CA PRO A 300 -10.18 -5.96 2.99
C PRO A 300 -10.24 -4.76 2.02
N VAL A 301 -9.10 -4.14 1.76
CA VAL A 301 -9.01 -3.09 0.72
C VAL A 301 -8.94 -3.75 -0.65
N PHE A 302 -10.09 -3.89 -1.31
CA PHE A 302 -10.23 -4.57 -2.60
C PHE A 302 -9.25 -4.04 -3.66
N GLY A 303 -8.54 -4.94 -4.32
CA GLY A 303 -7.62 -4.60 -5.41
C GLY A 303 -6.26 -4.03 -5.01
N ALA A 304 -6.02 -3.69 -3.73
CA ALA A 304 -4.74 -3.17 -3.25
C ALA A 304 -3.60 -4.22 -3.14
N GLY A 305 -3.89 -5.48 -3.51
CA GLY A 305 -2.92 -6.57 -3.59
C GLY A 305 -2.62 -6.94 -5.05
N ARG A 306 -2.89 -8.19 -5.42
CA ARG A 306 -2.69 -8.71 -6.79
C ARG A 306 -3.61 -8.09 -7.86
N GLY A 307 -4.61 -7.31 -7.45
CA GLY A 307 -5.46 -6.53 -8.36
C GLY A 307 -4.76 -5.30 -8.95
N GLY A 308 -3.59 -4.93 -8.44
CA GLY A 308 -2.73 -3.90 -9.04
C GLY A 308 -3.23 -2.45 -8.86
N LEU A 309 -4.27 -2.22 -8.07
CA LEU A 309 -4.71 -0.86 -7.77
C LEU A 309 -3.74 -0.21 -6.75
N PRO A 310 -3.34 1.05 -6.97
CA PRO A 310 -2.69 1.82 -5.93
C PRO A 310 -3.56 1.84 -4.65
N PRO A 311 -2.99 1.65 -3.45
CA PRO A 311 -3.79 1.52 -2.23
C PRO A 311 -4.75 2.69 -1.94
N HIS A 312 -4.37 3.92 -2.29
CA HIS A 312 -5.22 5.09 -2.13
C HIS A 312 -6.43 5.07 -3.08
N THR A 313 -6.26 4.60 -4.32
CA THR A 313 -7.33 4.42 -5.30
C THR A 313 -8.29 3.32 -4.85
N ALA A 314 -7.75 2.18 -4.42
CA ALA A 314 -8.51 1.07 -3.90
C ALA A 314 -9.35 1.48 -2.67
N PHE A 315 -8.76 2.23 -1.74
CA PHE A 315 -9.48 2.77 -0.60
C PHE A 315 -10.56 3.78 -1.03
N ALA A 316 -10.29 4.65 -1.99
CA ALA A 316 -11.29 5.61 -2.47
C ALA A 316 -12.54 4.93 -3.06
N TYR A 317 -12.35 3.84 -3.83
CA TYR A 317 -13.47 3.05 -4.36
C TYR A 317 -14.26 2.36 -3.25
N LEU A 318 -13.56 1.74 -2.30
CA LEU A 318 -14.19 1.09 -1.14
C LEU A 318 -14.98 2.11 -0.31
N TRP A 319 -14.37 3.25 0.01
CA TRP A 319 -14.97 4.31 0.83
C TRP A 319 -16.25 4.85 0.21
N GLY A 320 -16.25 5.15 -1.10
CA GLY A 320 -17.43 5.66 -1.79
C GLY A 320 -18.66 4.75 -1.71
N ALA A 321 -18.44 3.45 -1.45
CA ALA A 321 -19.51 2.48 -1.23
C ALA A 321 -19.83 2.25 0.26
N LEU A 322 -18.84 2.32 1.15
CA LEU A 322 -19.04 2.13 2.60
C LEU A 322 -19.77 3.31 3.24
N GLU A 323 -19.43 4.54 2.85
CA GLU A 323 -19.93 5.75 3.51
C GLU A 323 -21.47 5.83 3.56
N PRO A 324 -22.22 5.57 2.47
CA PRO A 324 -23.68 5.56 2.52
C PRO A 324 -24.25 4.49 3.47
N GLU A 325 -23.66 3.30 3.52
CA GLU A 325 -24.14 2.19 4.35
C GLU A 325 -23.88 2.46 5.84
N MET A 326 -22.75 3.10 6.16
CA MET A 326 -22.37 3.47 7.52
C MET A 326 -23.29 4.50 8.17
N ARG A 327 -23.87 5.43 7.38
CA ARG A 327 -24.76 6.49 7.90
C ARG A 327 -26.02 5.95 8.58
N SER A 328 -26.39 4.69 8.32
CA SER A 328 -27.48 4.01 9.04
C SER A 328 -27.18 3.81 10.53
N GLY A 329 -25.90 3.76 10.92
CA GLY A 329 -25.46 3.45 12.29
C GLY A 329 -25.76 2.00 12.71
N GLU A 330 -26.17 1.13 11.79
CA GLU A 330 -26.61 -0.23 12.10
C GLU A 330 -25.48 -1.25 12.25
N TRP A 331 -24.28 -0.90 11.76
CA TRP A 331 -23.16 -1.80 11.56
C TRP A 331 -21.84 -1.21 12.06
N ASP A 332 -21.09 -2.01 12.80
CA ASP A 332 -19.68 -1.73 13.12
C ASP A 332 -18.83 -2.08 11.89
N VAL A 333 -18.17 -1.08 11.30
CA VAL A 333 -17.38 -1.28 10.08
C VAL A 333 -15.91 -1.35 10.41
N HIS A 334 -15.31 -2.47 9.99
CA HIS A 334 -13.90 -2.76 10.18
C HIS A 334 -13.21 -2.84 8.82
N LEU A 335 -11.96 -2.38 8.77
CA LEU A 335 -11.07 -2.54 7.63
C LEU A 335 -9.86 -3.37 8.04
N ILE A 336 -9.39 -4.27 7.18
CA ILE A 336 -8.18 -5.05 7.42
C ILE A 336 -7.15 -4.84 6.30
N ALA A 337 -5.91 -4.58 6.71
CA ALA A 337 -4.78 -4.44 5.81
C ALA A 337 -3.53 -5.11 6.41
N ARG A 338 -2.82 -5.93 5.63
CA ARG A 338 -1.57 -6.55 6.11
C ARG A 338 -0.34 -5.65 5.84
N SER A 339 -0.29 -5.02 4.67
CA SER A 339 0.84 -4.17 4.28
C SER A 339 0.79 -2.81 4.97
N ALA A 340 1.95 -2.25 5.30
CA ALA A 340 2.06 -0.89 5.82
C ALA A 340 1.49 0.13 4.82
N ALA A 341 1.86 0.01 3.54
CA ALA A 341 1.39 0.90 2.48
C ALA A 341 -0.14 0.97 2.36
N THR A 342 -0.84 -0.16 2.50
CA THR A 342 -2.31 -0.16 2.45
C THR A 342 -2.90 0.43 3.72
N ALA A 343 -2.38 0.07 4.91
CA ALA A 343 -2.84 0.63 6.17
C ALA A 343 -2.64 2.16 6.22
N GLU A 344 -1.50 2.66 5.74
CA GLU A 344 -1.19 4.09 5.66
C GLU A 344 -2.13 4.82 4.69
N ALA A 345 -2.42 4.24 3.52
CA ALA A 345 -3.35 4.83 2.57
C ALA A 345 -4.77 4.94 3.15
N VAL A 346 -5.23 3.90 3.86
CA VAL A 346 -6.51 3.92 4.59
C VAL A 346 -6.49 4.99 5.67
N MET A 347 -5.46 5.03 6.53
CA MET A 347 -5.35 6.03 7.61
C MET A 347 -5.34 7.46 7.08
N LYS A 348 -4.57 7.73 6.03
CA LYS A 348 -4.53 9.04 5.38
C LYS A 348 -5.91 9.41 4.84
N GLY A 349 -6.61 8.47 4.22
CA GLY A 349 -7.96 8.66 3.70
C GLY A 349 -9.00 8.93 4.80
N LEU A 350 -8.98 8.17 5.89
CA LEU A 350 -9.88 8.37 7.03
C LEU A 350 -9.61 9.70 7.73
N ARG A 351 -8.34 10.03 8.03
CA ARG A 351 -7.96 11.31 8.68
C ARG A 351 -8.34 12.54 7.84
N ALA A 352 -8.28 12.45 6.50
CA ALA A 352 -8.71 13.55 5.64
C ALA A 352 -10.20 13.89 5.86
N ARG A 353 -11.05 12.87 6.05
CA ARG A 353 -12.49 13.01 6.28
C ARG A 353 -12.83 13.46 7.70
N ASP A 354 -12.03 13.04 8.68
CA ASP A 354 -12.16 13.55 10.05
C ASP A 354 -11.88 15.07 10.12
N ARG A 355 -10.92 15.57 9.33
CA ARG A 355 -10.68 17.02 9.23
C ARG A 355 -11.86 17.76 8.60
N GLU A 356 -12.51 17.18 7.59
CA GLU A 356 -13.74 17.73 7.01
C GLU A 356 -14.86 17.83 8.05
N ARG A 357 -14.98 16.88 8.98
CA ARG A 357 -15.90 16.94 10.13
C ARG A 357 -15.66 18.18 11.01
N THR A 358 -14.39 18.46 11.29
CA THR A 358 -13.97 19.52 12.24
C THR A 358 -13.98 20.91 11.60
N ALA A 359 -14.06 20.98 10.27
CA ALA A 359 -14.06 22.21 9.48
C ALA A 359 -15.48 22.71 9.12
N LEU A 360 -16.54 21.96 9.42
CA LEU A 360 -17.90 22.48 9.33
C LEU A 360 -18.24 23.29 10.61
N PRO A 361 -18.69 24.55 10.48
CA PRO A 361 -19.04 25.42 11.61
C PRO A 361 -20.29 24.97 12.38
#